data_AF-A0A3T2V278-F1
#
_entry.id   AF-A0A3T2V278-F1
#
_cell.length_a   1.000
_cell.length_b   1.000
_cell.length_c   1.000
_cell.angle_alpha   90.00
_cell.angle_beta   90.00
_cell.angle_gamma   90.00
#
_symmetry.space_group_name_H-M   'P 1'
#
loop_
_entity.id
_entity.type
_entity.pdbx_description
1 polymer ?
#
loop_
_entity_poly.entity_id
_entity_poly.type
_entity_poly.pdbx_seq_one_letter_code
_entity_poly.pdbx_strand_id
1 'polypeptide(L)'
;RIQTVYQPGSFTPLIRVETATGELAKTQRRSLADALQQSGGEDGGSVVFPPVLVQMLDRLESEILADRVSEESRRWLASCGLTVAQMKNQMDPVYTPARKIHLYHCDHRGLPLVLISTEGATEWCAEYDEWGNLLNEENPHHLQQLIRLPGQQYDEESGLYYNRHRYYDPLQGRYITQDPIGLKGGWNFYQYPLSPVNSMDPLGLYEFKSKNIDDIGIFAL
;
A
#
# COMPACT_ATOMS: atom_id res chain seq x y z
N ARG A 1 1.02 -10.97 0.47
CA ARG A 1 0.65 -9.53 0.47
C ARG A 1 1.15 -8.89 -0.81
N ILE A 2 0.31 -8.12 -1.49
CA ILE A 2 0.69 -7.33 -2.67
C ILE A 2 0.67 -5.85 -2.26
N GLN A 3 1.66 -5.09 -2.70
CA GLN A 3 1.73 -3.65 -2.55
C GLN A 3 2.02 -3.02 -3.91
N THR A 4 1.54 -1.80 -4.13
CA THR A 4 1.79 -1.06 -5.36
C THR A 4 2.34 0.32 -5.03
N VAL A 5 3.44 0.67 -5.69
CA VAL A 5 4.05 2.00 -5.65
C VAL A 5 3.57 2.76 -6.87
N TYR A 6 3.09 3.98 -6.67
CA TYR A 6 2.56 4.84 -7.72
C TYR A 6 3.52 6.00 -8.00
N GLN A 7 3.42 6.56 -9.19
CA GLN A 7 4.09 7.80 -9.52
C GLN A 7 3.60 8.93 -8.58
N PRO A 8 4.51 9.73 -7.99
CA PRO A 8 4.12 10.82 -7.11
C PRO A 8 3.11 11.77 -7.76
N GLY A 9 2.02 12.08 -7.05
CA GLY A 9 0.96 12.98 -7.53
C GLY A 9 0.06 12.38 -8.64
N SER A 10 0.19 11.09 -8.94
CA SER A 10 -0.57 10.40 -9.97
C SER A 10 -1.16 9.09 -9.45
N PHE A 11 -2.01 8.48 -10.27
CA PHE A 11 -2.61 7.16 -10.08
C PHE A 11 -1.99 6.11 -11.02
N THR A 12 -0.94 6.47 -11.74
CA THR A 12 -0.15 5.55 -12.58
C THR A 12 0.69 4.64 -11.69
N PRO A 13 0.46 3.31 -11.69
CA PRO A 13 1.28 2.38 -10.93
C PRO A 13 2.65 2.22 -11.61
N LEU A 14 3.69 2.06 -10.80
CA LEU A 14 5.07 1.89 -11.24
C LEU A 14 5.64 0.54 -10.85
N ILE A 15 5.46 0.15 -9.59
CA ILE A 15 6.09 -1.06 -9.04
C ILE A 15 5.04 -1.87 -8.29
N ARG A 16 5.00 -3.16 -8.58
CA ARG A 16 4.29 -4.17 -7.78
C ARG A 16 5.30 -4.90 -6.93
N VAL A 17 5.03 -4.98 -5.64
CA VAL A 17 5.85 -5.72 -4.68
C VAL A 17 5.01 -6.82 -4.07
N GLU A 18 5.46 -8.06 -4.23
CA GLU A 18 4.84 -9.22 -3.62
C GLU A 18 5.69 -9.73 -2.48
N THR A 19 5.06 -9.98 -1.34
CA THR A 19 5.68 -10.64 -0.19
C THR A 19 4.87 -11.88 0.13
N ALA A 20 5.51 -13.05 0.06
CA ALA A 20 4.88 -14.31 0.39
C ALA A 20 4.43 -14.34 1.86
N THR A 21 3.34 -15.04 2.16
CA THR A 21 2.82 -15.13 3.54
C THR A 21 3.83 -15.75 4.51
N GLY A 22 4.59 -16.76 4.06
CA GLY A 22 5.67 -17.35 4.84
C GLY A 22 6.82 -16.36 5.13
N GLU A 23 7.10 -15.44 4.20
CA GLU A 23 8.11 -14.39 4.41
C GLU A 23 7.62 -13.33 5.42
N LEU A 24 6.33 -13.00 5.40
CA LEU A 24 5.74 -12.10 6.40
C LEU A 24 5.77 -12.73 7.79
N ALA A 25 5.49 -14.02 7.92
CA ALA A 25 5.52 -14.70 9.21
C ALA A 25 6.91 -14.62 9.89
N LYS A 26 7.99 -14.66 9.11
CA LYS A 26 9.37 -14.50 9.60
C LYS A 26 9.69 -13.10 10.15
N THR A 27 8.85 -12.10 9.87
CA THR A 27 9.03 -10.75 10.44
C THR A 27 8.54 -10.65 11.89
N GLN A 28 7.74 -11.63 12.34
CA GLN A 28 7.33 -11.70 13.74
C GLN A 28 8.54 -12.08 14.60
N ARG A 29 8.83 -11.23 15.58
CA ARG A 29 9.94 -11.39 16.53
C ARG A 29 9.40 -11.32 17.96
N ARG A 30 10.08 -11.96 18.89
CA ARG A 30 9.78 -11.78 20.32
C ARG A 30 10.19 -10.38 20.73
N SER A 31 9.47 -9.80 21.70
CA SER A 31 9.90 -8.54 22.32
C SER A 31 11.19 -8.77 23.13
N LEU A 32 11.90 -7.69 23.42
CA LEU A 32 13.06 -7.73 24.33
C LEU A 32 12.63 -8.24 25.71
N ALA A 33 11.44 -7.85 26.18
CA ALA A 33 10.86 -8.37 27.41
C ALA A 33 10.68 -9.88 27.37
N ASP A 34 10.03 -10.42 26.32
CA ASP A 34 9.82 -11.86 26.16
C ASP A 34 11.13 -12.63 26.10
N ALA A 35 12.12 -12.11 25.36
CA ALA A 35 13.45 -12.72 25.23
C ALA A 35 14.14 -12.82 26.61
N LEU A 36 14.09 -11.75 27.39
CA LEU A 36 14.68 -11.71 28.73
C LEU A 36 13.94 -12.62 29.72
N GLN A 37 12.60 -12.64 29.70
CA GLN A 37 11.79 -13.52 30.55
C GLN A 37 12.06 -15.00 30.30
N GLN A 38 12.32 -15.38 29.04
CA GLN A 38 12.63 -16.75 28.65
C GLN A 38 14.09 -17.16 28.99
N SER A 39 15.01 -16.20 29.03
CA SER A 39 16.42 -16.42 29.37
C SER A 39 16.71 -16.47 30.88
N GLY A 40 15.84 -15.88 31.72
CA GLY A 40 16.10 -15.64 33.14
C GLY A 40 15.80 -16.80 34.11
N GLY A 41 15.38 -17.96 33.61
CA GLY A 41 15.08 -19.12 34.46
C GLY A 41 16.29 -20.03 34.65
N GLU A 42 17.05 -19.85 35.74
CA GLU A 42 18.17 -20.75 36.11
C GLU A 42 17.70 -22.22 36.32
N ASP A 43 16.41 -22.45 36.56
CA ASP A 43 15.79 -23.79 36.74
C ASP A 43 14.71 -24.12 35.67
N GLY A 44 14.68 -23.42 34.54
CA GLY A 44 13.67 -23.63 33.49
C GLY A 44 12.26 -23.07 33.81
N GLY A 45 12.14 -22.28 34.88
CA GLY A 45 10.93 -21.53 35.22
C GLY A 45 10.84 -20.20 34.46
N SER A 46 9.69 -19.92 33.85
CA SER A 46 9.40 -18.62 33.22
C SER A 46 9.25 -17.52 34.29
N VAL A 47 10.06 -16.46 34.21
CA VAL A 47 9.94 -15.29 35.09
C VAL A 47 8.91 -14.33 34.50
N VAL A 48 7.90 -13.95 35.29
CA VAL A 48 6.89 -12.96 34.85
C VAL A 48 7.33 -11.56 35.27
N PHE A 49 7.58 -10.68 34.30
CA PHE A 49 7.93 -9.30 34.56
C PHE A 49 6.70 -8.45 34.95
N PRO A 50 6.84 -7.51 35.90
CA PRO A 50 5.80 -6.52 36.18
C PRO A 50 5.50 -5.66 34.94
N PRO A 51 4.25 -5.17 34.76
CA PRO A 51 3.86 -4.40 33.58
C PRO A 51 4.72 -3.16 33.31
N VAL A 52 5.17 -2.49 34.38
CA VAL A 52 6.03 -1.30 34.26
C VAL A 52 7.38 -1.65 33.65
N LEU A 53 7.96 -2.80 34.01
CA LEU A 53 9.24 -3.22 33.46
C LEU A 53 9.11 -3.61 31.99
N VAL A 54 8.01 -4.27 31.61
CA VAL A 54 7.70 -4.59 30.20
C VAL A 54 7.62 -3.31 29.38
N GLN A 55 6.90 -2.29 29.85
CA GLN A 55 6.80 -1.00 29.17
C GLN A 55 8.15 -0.29 29.02
N MET A 56 9.03 -0.39 30.03
CA MET A 56 10.38 0.19 29.95
C MET A 56 11.27 -0.55 28.94
N LEU A 57 11.12 -1.88 28.83
CA LEU A 57 11.83 -2.69 27.84
C LEU A 57 11.30 -2.44 26.42
N ASP A 58 9.97 -2.34 26.21
CA ASP A 58 9.35 -1.97 24.93
C ASP A 58 9.79 -0.55 24.49
N ARG A 59 9.78 0.37 25.48
CA ARG A 59 10.62 1.56 25.61
C ARG A 59 11.93 1.49 24.84
N LEU A 60 12.87 0.85 25.53
CA LEU A 60 14.27 0.74 25.16
C LEU A 60 14.43 0.05 23.81
N GLU A 61 13.67 -1.00 23.55
CA GLU A 61 13.68 -1.75 22.31
C GLU A 61 13.37 -0.85 21.11
N SER A 62 12.31 -0.03 21.21
CA SER A 62 11.96 0.94 20.17
C SER A 62 13.05 1.98 19.96
N GLU A 63 13.68 2.45 21.05
CA GLU A 63 14.77 3.40 21.00
C GLU A 63 16.05 2.83 20.37
N ILE A 64 16.37 1.56 20.63
CA ILE A 64 17.50 0.84 20.03
C ILE A 64 17.26 0.63 18.53
N LEU A 65 16.05 0.22 18.13
CA LEU A 65 15.71 0.02 16.72
C LEU A 65 15.75 1.32 15.92
N ALA A 66 15.40 2.44 16.55
CA ALA A 66 15.46 3.76 15.94
C ALA A 66 16.87 4.37 15.96
N ASP A 67 17.87 3.67 16.53
CA ASP A 67 19.23 4.18 16.77
C ASP A 67 19.26 5.51 17.54
N ARG A 68 18.31 5.69 18.48
CA ARG A 68 18.07 6.94 19.23
C ARG A 68 17.75 6.66 20.69
N VAL A 69 18.68 6.02 21.40
CA VAL A 69 18.54 5.72 22.84
C VAL A 69 18.61 6.97 23.69
N SER A 70 17.58 7.19 24.51
CA SER A 70 17.44 8.36 25.37
C SER A 70 18.40 8.32 26.56
N GLU A 71 18.74 9.50 27.10
CA GLU A 71 19.58 9.61 28.30
C GLU A 71 18.91 8.97 29.53
N GLU A 72 17.58 9.00 29.61
CA GLU A 72 16.81 8.32 30.65
C GLU A 72 17.05 6.80 30.60
N SER A 73 16.87 6.19 29.43
CA SER A 73 17.13 4.76 29.21
C SER A 73 18.58 4.38 29.49
N ARG A 74 19.55 5.23 29.10
CA ARG A 74 20.97 5.02 29.40
C ARG A 74 21.26 5.03 30.90
N ARG A 75 20.70 6.00 31.63
CA ARG A 75 20.85 6.08 33.10
C ARG A 75 20.21 4.90 33.81
N TRP A 76 19.03 4.49 33.36
CA TRP A 76 18.35 3.31 33.88
C TRP A 76 19.20 2.05 33.67
N LEU A 77 19.70 1.81 32.45
CA LEU A 77 20.60 0.69 32.18
C LEU A 77 21.88 0.75 33.04
N ALA A 78 22.49 1.93 33.15
CA ALA A 78 23.69 2.12 33.99
C ALA A 78 23.41 1.83 35.47
N SER A 79 22.22 2.20 35.99
CA SER A 79 21.80 1.88 37.36
C SER A 79 21.65 0.38 37.59
N CYS A 80 21.38 -0.39 36.53
CA CYS A 80 21.32 -1.84 36.53
C CYS A 80 22.68 -2.50 36.18
N GLY A 81 23.73 -1.73 35.91
CA GLY A 81 25.04 -2.26 35.47
C GLY A 81 25.03 -2.81 34.03
N LEU A 82 24.05 -2.42 33.22
CA LEU A 82 23.84 -2.90 31.86
C LEU A 82 24.19 -1.83 30.83
N THR A 83 24.50 -2.28 29.61
CA THR A 83 24.80 -1.41 28.48
C THR A 83 23.80 -1.60 27.35
N VAL A 84 23.66 -0.58 26.49
CA VAL A 84 22.83 -0.67 25.28
C VAL A 84 23.29 -1.80 24.36
N ALA A 85 24.61 -2.01 24.24
CA ALA A 85 25.17 -3.10 23.44
C ALA A 85 24.77 -4.49 23.97
N GLN A 86 24.80 -4.69 25.30
CA GLN A 86 24.32 -5.94 25.90
C GLN A 86 22.83 -6.16 25.62
N MET A 87 22.00 -5.11 25.75
CA MET A 87 20.57 -5.20 25.46
C MET A 87 20.30 -5.50 23.99
N LYS A 88 21.02 -4.86 23.07
CA LYS A 88 20.94 -5.12 21.63
C LYS A 88 21.27 -6.58 21.29
N ASN A 89 22.21 -7.19 22.00
CA ASN A 89 22.57 -8.61 21.80
C ASN A 89 21.50 -9.59 22.28
N GLN A 90 20.57 -9.16 23.14
CA GLN A 90 19.42 -9.98 23.58
C GLN A 90 18.22 -9.88 22.64
N MET A 91 18.22 -8.93 21.72
CA MET A 91 17.12 -8.73 20.78
C MET A 91 17.19 -9.75 19.65
N ASP A 92 16.04 -10.33 19.31
CA ASP A 92 15.90 -11.09 18.06
C ASP A 92 16.24 -10.17 16.86
N PRO A 93 17.05 -10.62 15.89
CA PRO A 93 17.48 -9.79 14.77
C PRO A 93 16.29 -9.38 13.89
N VAL A 94 16.34 -8.16 13.36
CA VAL A 94 15.31 -7.67 12.43
C VAL A 94 15.44 -8.40 11.10
N TYR A 95 14.43 -9.20 10.76
CA TYR A 95 14.35 -9.87 9.47
C TYR A 95 13.74 -8.96 8.40
N THR A 96 14.44 -8.83 7.26
CA THR A 96 13.87 -8.19 6.07
C THR A 96 13.29 -9.27 5.17
N PRO A 97 11.96 -9.28 4.92
CA PRO A 97 11.33 -10.33 4.15
C PRO A 97 11.77 -10.27 2.68
N ALA A 98 11.94 -11.44 2.07
CA ALA A 98 12.18 -11.53 0.63
C ALA A 98 10.94 -11.05 -0.13
N ARG A 99 11.18 -10.30 -1.21
CA ARG A 99 10.12 -9.67 -2.02
C ARG A 99 10.36 -9.98 -3.49
N LYS A 100 9.28 -10.32 -4.20
CA LYS A 100 9.26 -10.35 -5.66
C LYS A 100 8.83 -8.99 -6.17
N ILE A 101 9.55 -8.46 -7.16
CA ILE A 101 9.30 -7.14 -7.72
C ILE A 101 8.90 -7.30 -9.18
N HIS A 102 7.84 -6.59 -9.57
CA HIS A 102 7.44 -6.44 -10.96
C HIS A 102 7.31 -4.96 -11.29
N LEU A 103 7.65 -4.58 -12.53
CA LEU A 103 7.51 -3.22 -13.03
C LEU A 103 6.28 -3.13 -13.92
N TYR A 104 5.45 -2.11 -13.68
CA TYR A 104 4.31 -1.81 -14.50
C TYR A 104 4.74 -1.06 -15.76
N HIS A 105 4.31 -1.54 -16.91
CA HIS A 105 4.23 -0.73 -18.12
C HIS A 105 2.77 -0.37 -18.36
N CYS A 106 2.51 0.94 -18.43
CA CYS A 106 1.18 1.49 -18.64
C CYS A 106 1.09 2.21 -19.98
N ASP A 107 -0.14 2.41 -20.45
CA ASP A 107 -0.41 3.36 -21.53
C ASP A 107 -0.30 4.83 -21.05
N HIS A 108 -0.60 5.80 -21.93
CA HIS A 108 -0.54 7.23 -21.60
C HIS A 108 -1.56 7.68 -20.55
N ARG A 109 -2.61 6.88 -20.32
CA ARG A 109 -3.61 7.11 -19.27
C ARG A 109 -3.13 6.61 -17.92
N GLY A 110 -2.16 5.69 -17.89
CA GLY A 110 -1.73 5.00 -16.68
C GLY A 110 -2.49 3.69 -16.44
N LEU A 111 -3.16 3.15 -17.46
CA LEU A 111 -3.74 1.80 -17.43
C LEU A 111 -2.62 0.75 -17.59
N PRO A 112 -2.47 -0.19 -16.64
CA PRO A 112 -1.50 -1.28 -16.77
C PRO A 112 -1.73 -2.12 -18.02
N LEU A 113 -0.69 -2.29 -18.84
CA LEU A 113 -0.70 -3.19 -20.00
C LEU A 113 0.20 -4.40 -19.79
N VAL A 114 1.32 -4.24 -19.06
CA VAL A 114 2.31 -5.31 -18.86
C VAL A 114 2.89 -5.24 -17.45
N LEU A 115 3.18 -6.40 -16.86
CA LEU A 115 4.10 -6.55 -15.74
C LEU A 115 5.36 -7.26 -16.23
N ILE A 116 6.51 -6.65 -16.01
CA ILE A 116 7.81 -7.26 -16.31
C ILE A 116 8.57 -7.59 -15.02
N SER A 117 9.36 -8.65 -15.06
CA SER A 117 10.30 -8.99 -14.00
C SER A 117 11.48 -8.02 -13.97
N THR A 118 12.31 -8.09 -12.93
CA THR A 118 13.56 -7.32 -12.83
C THR A 118 14.59 -7.67 -13.91
N GLU A 119 14.44 -8.82 -14.55
CA GLU A 119 15.26 -9.32 -15.66
C GLU A 119 14.69 -8.93 -17.03
N GLY A 120 13.55 -8.23 -17.07
CA GLY A 120 12.90 -7.78 -18.31
C GLY A 120 12.00 -8.81 -18.99
N ALA A 121 11.70 -9.94 -18.33
CA ALA A 121 10.75 -10.91 -18.85
C ALA A 121 9.30 -10.44 -18.63
N THR A 122 8.44 -10.55 -19.65
CA THR A 122 7.00 -10.31 -19.49
C THR A 122 6.37 -11.43 -18.67
N GLU A 123 5.80 -11.11 -17.52
CA GLU A 123 5.15 -12.08 -16.63
C GLU A 123 3.62 -12.01 -16.65
N TRP A 124 3.07 -10.90 -17.15
CA TRP A 124 1.64 -10.70 -17.40
C TRP A 124 1.46 -9.59 -18.44
N CYS A 125 0.52 -9.75 -19.36
CA CYS A 125 0.08 -8.65 -20.23
C CYS A 125 -1.42 -8.71 -20.52
N ALA A 126 -1.99 -7.57 -20.87
CA ALA A 126 -3.40 -7.45 -21.21
C ALA A 126 -3.63 -6.33 -22.24
N GLU A 127 -4.71 -6.51 -23.01
CA GLU A 127 -5.22 -5.53 -23.96
C GLU A 127 -6.58 -5.03 -23.49
N TYR A 128 -6.80 -3.73 -23.62
CA TYR A 128 -8.02 -3.07 -23.18
C TYR A 128 -8.55 -2.12 -24.24
N ASP A 129 -9.87 -1.90 -24.24
CA ASP A 129 -10.48 -0.83 -25.02
C ASP A 129 -10.35 0.55 -24.33
N GLU A 130 -10.96 1.57 -24.93
CA GLU A 130 -10.95 2.94 -24.43
C GLU A 130 -11.70 3.09 -23.09
N TRP A 131 -12.69 2.24 -22.83
CA TRP A 131 -13.49 2.23 -21.60
C TRP A 131 -12.90 1.37 -20.49
N GLY A 132 -11.81 0.66 -20.78
CA GLY A 132 -11.10 -0.20 -19.85
C GLY A 132 -11.61 -1.64 -19.82
N ASN A 133 -12.46 -2.07 -20.77
CA ASN A 133 -12.86 -3.47 -20.91
C ASN A 133 -11.65 -4.32 -21.27
N LEU A 134 -11.44 -5.43 -20.56
CA LEU A 134 -10.40 -6.40 -20.88
C LEU A 134 -10.78 -7.17 -22.14
N LEU A 135 -9.96 -7.04 -23.18
CA LEU A 135 -10.16 -7.71 -24.47
C LEU A 135 -9.39 -9.03 -24.55
N ASN A 136 -8.16 -9.03 -24.07
CA ASN A 136 -7.28 -10.19 -24.04
C ASN A 136 -6.34 -10.13 -22.82
N GLU A 137 -5.94 -11.29 -22.31
CA GLU A 137 -5.00 -11.41 -21.20
C GLU A 137 -4.07 -12.61 -21.40
N GLU A 138 -2.76 -12.41 -21.26
CA GLU A 138 -1.78 -13.47 -21.12
C GLU A 138 -1.20 -13.46 -19.70
N ASN A 139 -1.46 -14.52 -18.94
CA ASN A 139 -1.06 -14.62 -17.53
C ASN A 139 -0.49 -16.00 -17.19
N PRO A 140 0.68 -16.37 -17.72
CA PRO A 140 1.28 -17.69 -17.52
C PRO A 140 1.66 -17.97 -16.05
N HIS A 141 1.80 -16.92 -15.24
CA HIS A 141 2.18 -17.02 -13.83
C HIS A 141 1.02 -16.84 -12.85
N HIS A 142 -0.23 -16.76 -13.35
CA HIS A 142 -1.44 -16.58 -12.54
C HIS A 142 -1.33 -15.40 -11.56
N LEU A 143 -0.73 -14.29 -12.00
CA LEU A 143 -0.60 -13.07 -11.22
C LEU A 143 -1.97 -12.41 -11.05
N GLN A 144 -2.34 -12.09 -9.82
CA GLN A 144 -3.58 -11.35 -9.55
C GLN A 144 -3.39 -9.86 -9.90
N GLN A 145 -3.86 -9.41 -11.07
CA GLN A 145 -3.81 -8.01 -11.50
C GLN A 145 -5.19 -7.34 -11.51
N LEU A 146 -5.48 -6.58 -10.46
CA LEU A 146 -6.79 -5.94 -10.27
C LEU A 146 -6.84 -4.48 -10.73
N ILE A 147 -5.71 -3.81 -10.96
CA ILE A 147 -5.72 -2.38 -11.32
C ILE A 147 -6.32 -2.23 -12.72
N ARG A 148 -7.16 -1.20 -12.91
CA ARG A 148 -7.78 -0.82 -14.18
C ARG A 148 -7.41 0.63 -14.50
N LEU A 149 -8.31 1.41 -15.11
CA LEU A 149 -8.08 2.84 -15.33
C LEU A 149 -7.72 3.53 -14.00
N PRO A 150 -7.01 4.67 -14.01
CA PRO A 150 -6.65 5.40 -12.81
C PRO A 150 -7.75 5.48 -11.75
N GLY A 151 -7.41 5.07 -10.52
CA GLY A 151 -8.34 5.04 -9.38
C GLY A 151 -9.19 3.77 -9.26
N GLN A 152 -9.18 2.91 -10.28
CA GLN A 152 -10.09 1.77 -10.38
C GLN A 152 -9.42 0.43 -10.06
N GLN A 153 -10.18 -0.45 -9.40
CA GLN A 153 -9.83 -1.84 -9.15
C GLN A 153 -10.97 -2.76 -9.60
N TYR A 154 -10.62 -3.83 -10.31
CA TYR A 154 -11.56 -4.88 -10.68
C TYR A 154 -12.06 -5.61 -9.44
N ASP A 155 -13.37 -5.71 -9.35
CA ASP A 155 -14.08 -6.52 -8.38
C ASP A 155 -14.66 -7.75 -9.08
N GLU A 156 -14.13 -8.93 -8.73
CA GLU A 156 -14.52 -10.19 -9.35
C GLU A 156 -15.97 -10.58 -9.01
N GLU A 157 -16.48 -10.22 -7.84
CA GLU A 157 -17.83 -10.61 -7.41
C GLU A 157 -18.91 -9.92 -8.25
N SER A 158 -18.71 -8.64 -8.57
CA SER A 158 -19.67 -7.85 -9.34
C SER A 158 -19.35 -7.77 -10.83
N GLY A 159 -18.10 -8.05 -11.22
CA GLY A 159 -17.59 -7.78 -12.58
C GLY A 159 -17.38 -6.28 -12.86
N LEU A 160 -17.61 -5.41 -11.88
CA LEU A 160 -17.50 -3.96 -12.00
C LEU A 160 -16.14 -3.46 -11.52
N TYR A 161 -15.84 -2.20 -11.80
CA TYR A 161 -14.62 -1.56 -11.34
C TYR A 161 -14.93 -0.64 -10.16
N TYR A 162 -14.45 -1.01 -8.97
CA TYR A 162 -14.51 -0.17 -7.79
C TYR A 162 -13.57 1.02 -7.96
N ASN A 163 -14.13 2.23 -7.96
CA ASN A 163 -13.43 3.49 -8.10
C ASN A 163 -13.70 4.37 -6.87
N ARG A 164 -13.15 3.95 -5.74
CA ARG A 164 -13.20 4.66 -4.44
C ARG A 164 -14.61 4.99 -3.98
N HIS A 165 -15.18 6.08 -4.47
CA HIS A 165 -16.50 6.55 -4.09
C HIS A 165 -17.63 5.89 -4.90
N ARG A 166 -17.32 5.26 -6.04
CA ARG A 166 -18.33 4.74 -6.97
C ARG A 166 -17.91 3.43 -7.61
N TYR A 167 -18.91 2.66 -8.06
CA TYR A 167 -18.72 1.52 -8.96
C TYR A 167 -18.94 1.94 -10.42
N TYR A 168 -17.95 1.63 -11.26
CA TYR A 168 -17.92 1.89 -12.70
C TYR A 168 -18.22 0.61 -13.49
N ASP A 169 -19.11 0.73 -14.47
CA ASP A 169 -19.41 -0.31 -15.45
C ASP A 169 -18.71 0.04 -16.78
N PRO A 170 -17.65 -0.71 -17.16
CA PRO A 170 -16.90 -0.44 -18.39
C PRO A 170 -17.70 -0.79 -19.66
N LEU A 171 -18.69 -1.69 -19.60
CA LEU A 171 -19.54 -2.04 -20.75
C LEU A 171 -20.48 -0.88 -21.11
N GLN A 172 -20.90 -0.11 -20.11
CA GLN A 172 -21.76 1.06 -20.30
C GLN A 172 -20.97 2.39 -20.34
N GLY A 173 -19.69 2.38 -19.98
CA GLY A 173 -18.86 3.58 -19.91
C GLY A 173 -19.33 4.59 -18.87
N ARG A 174 -19.90 4.14 -17.74
CA ARG A 174 -20.53 5.01 -16.73
C ARG A 174 -20.48 4.44 -15.32
N TYR A 175 -20.77 5.28 -14.32
CA TYR A 175 -21.01 4.81 -12.97
C TYR A 175 -22.42 4.22 -12.82
N ILE A 176 -22.55 3.23 -11.94
CA ILE A 176 -23.84 2.63 -11.56
C ILE A 176 -24.39 3.17 -10.23
N THR A 177 -23.57 3.96 -9.53
CA THR A 177 -23.91 4.62 -8.25
C THR A 177 -23.96 6.13 -8.47
N GLN A 178 -24.91 6.80 -7.80
CA GLN A 178 -25.08 8.24 -7.90
C GLN A 178 -23.84 8.97 -7.36
N ASP A 179 -23.44 10.06 -7.99
CA ASP A 179 -22.36 10.91 -7.53
C ASP A 179 -22.60 11.44 -6.10
N PRO A 180 -21.74 11.14 -5.12
CA PRO A 180 -21.92 11.61 -3.74
C PRO A 180 -21.72 13.12 -3.58
N ILE A 181 -21.09 13.82 -4.55
CA ILE A 181 -21.02 15.29 -4.54
C ILE A 181 -22.25 15.95 -5.21
N GLY A 182 -23.21 15.15 -5.66
CA GLY A 182 -24.49 15.59 -6.20
C GLY A 182 -24.33 16.47 -7.44
N LEU A 183 -25.04 17.60 -7.48
CA LEU A 183 -25.04 18.52 -8.63
C LEU A 183 -23.67 19.18 -8.90
N LYS A 184 -22.71 19.14 -7.96
CA LYS A 184 -21.32 19.56 -8.24
C LYS A 184 -20.63 18.67 -9.27
N GLY A 185 -21.03 17.40 -9.35
CA GLY A 185 -20.58 16.47 -10.40
C GLY A 185 -21.27 16.68 -11.76
N GLY A 186 -22.22 17.63 -11.82
CA GLY A 186 -23.00 17.96 -13.02
C GLY A 186 -24.40 17.36 -12.99
N TRP A 187 -25.11 17.54 -14.11
CA TRP A 187 -26.51 17.14 -14.26
C TRP A 187 -26.71 15.63 -14.40
N ASN A 188 -25.69 14.91 -14.88
CA ASN A 188 -25.72 13.45 -14.98
C ASN A 188 -24.94 12.83 -13.81
N PHE A 189 -25.66 12.37 -12.80
CA PHE A 189 -25.06 11.81 -11.58
C PHE A 189 -24.30 10.49 -11.77
N TYR A 190 -24.35 9.91 -12.96
CA TYR A 190 -23.72 8.64 -13.28
C TYR A 190 -22.57 8.80 -14.29
N GLN A 191 -22.21 10.03 -14.63
CA GLN A 191 -21.25 10.33 -15.69
C GLN A 191 -19.83 9.89 -15.31
N TYR A 192 -19.22 9.05 -16.16
CA TYR A 192 -17.77 8.97 -16.29
C TYR A 192 -17.33 9.90 -17.44
N PRO A 193 -16.08 10.44 -17.49
CA PRO A 193 -15.68 11.32 -18.58
C PRO A 193 -15.98 10.74 -19.97
N LEU A 194 -16.65 11.55 -20.82
CA LEU A 194 -17.10 11.12 -22.16
C LEU A 194 -15.95 10.80 -23.13
N SER A 195 -14.74 11.26 -22.83
CA SER A 195 -13.53 10.96 -23.59
C SER A 195 -12.49 10.33 -22.66
N PRO A 196 -12.58 9.02 -22.39
CA PRO A 196 -11.74 8.33 -21.41
C PRO A 196 -10.26 8.26 -21.83
N VAL A 197 -10.00 8.53 -23.11
CA VAL A 197 -8.66 8.68 -23.70
C VAL A 197 -7.97 9.96 -23.23
N ASN A 198 -8.74 11.04 -23.04
CA ASN A 198 -8.24 12.38 -22.73
C ASN A 198 -8.53 12.84 -21.30
N SER A 199 -9.45 12.17 -20.61
CA SER A 199 -9.94 12.58 -19.31
C SER A 199 -10.32 11.36 -18.50
N MET A 200 -10.01 11.41 -17.21
CA MET A 200 -10.24 10.31 -16.28
C MET A 200 -10.78 10.88 -14.97
N ASP A 201 -11.44 10.03 -14.20
CA ASP A 201 -11.91 10.37 -12.85
C ASP A 201 -11.28 9.42 -11.81
N PRO A 202 -10.02 9.69 -11.38
CA PRO A 202 -9.31 8.80 -10.46
C PRO A 202 -9.84 8.80 -9.03
N LEU A 203 -10.71 9.74 -8.71
CA LEU A 203 -11.34 9.83 -7.39
C LEU A 203 -12.74 9.24 -7.40
N GLY A 204 -13.35 9.05 -8.58
CA GLY A 204 -14.78 8.79 -8.65
C GLY A 204 -15.61 10.01 -8.22
N LEU A 205 -15.10 11.22 -8.40
CA LEU A 205 -15.69 12.50 -8.00
C LEU A 205 -15.50 13.57 -9.09
N TYR A 206 -15.79 13.23 -10.35
CA TYR A 206 -15.66 14.16 -11.48
C TYR A 206 -16.42 15.46 -11.21
N GLU A 207 -15.71 16.56 -10.96
CA GLU A 207 -16.33 17.87 -10.74
C GLU A 207 -16.64 18.52 -12.09
N PHE A 208 -17.90 18.92 -12.28
CA PHE A 208 -18.30 19.66 -13.46
C PHE A 208 -17.76 21.09 -13.34
N LYS A 209 -16.57 21.34 -13.88
CA LYS A 209 -16.11 22.70 -14.12
C LYS A 209 -16.91 23.28 -15.29
N SER A 210 -17.94 24.06 -14.99
CA SER A 210 -18.46 24.98 -16.00
C SER A 210 -17.30 25.89 -16.39
N LYS A 211 -16.85 25.88 -17.64
CA LYS A 211 -16.06 26.98 -18.17
C LYS A 211 -16.97 28.21 -18.13
N ASN A 212 -16.96 28.95 -17.02
CA ASN A 212 -17.38 30.34 -17.07
C ASN A 212 -16.28 31.09 -17.81
N ILE A 213 -16.70 31.96 -18.71
CA ILE A 213 -15.87 32.82 -19.56
C ILE A 213 -15.02 33.82 -18.72
N ASP A 214 -15.11 33.77 -17.38
CA ASP A 214 -14.53 34.75 -16.47
C ASP A 214 -13.31 34.24 -15.68
N ASP A 215 -12.95 32.95 -15.74
CA ASP A 215 -11.81 32.38 -14.98
C ASP A 215 -10.44 32.56 -15.67
N ILE A 216 -10.26 33.66 -16.42
CA ILE A 216 -8.93 34.22 -16.65
C ILE A 216 -8.51 34.93 -15.37
N GLY A 217 -7.92 34.17 -14.45
CA GLY A 217 -7.23 34.70 -13.29
C GLY A 217 -7.88 34.31 -11.98
N ILE A 218 -7.30 33.31 -11.33
CA ILE A 218 -6.74 33.35 -9.98
C ILE A 218 -6.37 31.90 -9.64
N PHE A 219 -5.11 31.54 -9.88
CA PHE A 219 -4.45 30.49 -9.11
C PHE A 219 -3.86 31.20 -7.88
N ALA A 220 -4.43 30.94 -6.71
CA ALA A 220 -3.80 31.26 -5.43
C ALA A 220 -4.04 30.12 -4.45
N LEU A 221 -2.90 29.60 -3.95
CA LEU A 221 -2.65 28.61 -2.90
C LEU A 221 -2.83 27.14 -3.29
#